data_AF-A0A512UJ59-F1
#
_entry.id   AF-A0A512UJ59-F1
#
_cell.length_a   1.000
_cell.length_b   1.000
_cell.length_c   1.000
_cell.angle_alpha   90.00
_cell.angle_beta   90.00
_cell.angle_gamma   90.00
#
_symmetry.space_group_name_H-M   'P 1'
#
loop_
_entity.id
_entity.type
_entity.pdbx_description
1 polymer ?
#
loop_
_entity_poly.entity_id
_entity_poly.type
_entity_poly.pdbx_seq_one_letter_code
_entity_poly.pdbx_strand_id
1 'polypeptide(L)'
;MSSSAPRNASTVFDIDELIANSPSLRDAHGSRNKYDEYAFGNSVKDPREAAKAINVYGPSSGRTVDVKFQNVGMALRGVQSVLKQNDVRSQWHNQKRYIRPAKFRKMKKSLWWRKHFASGFSDLMAQITDAKRRGY
;
A
#
# COMPACT_ATOMS: atom_id res chain seq x y z
N MET A 1 -57.94 27.05 -8.05
CA MET A 1 -57.48 26.02 -7.10
C MET A 1 -57.88 24.66 -7.66
N SER A 2 -56.93 23.93 -8.25
CA SER A 2 -57.18 22.59 -8.82
C SER A 2 -56.64 21.56 -7.83
N SER A 3 -57.53 20.88 -7.11
CA SER A 3 -57.14 19.74 -6.26
C SER A 3 -56.85 18.53 -7.15
N SER A 4 -55.60 18.06 -7.12
CA SER A 4 -55.24 16.81 -7.79
C SER A 4 -55.81 15.63 -7.01
N ALA A 5 -56.50 14.73 -7.71
CA ALA A 5 -57.07 13.50 -7.17
C ALA A 5 -56.01 12.60 -6.49
N PRO A 6 -56.40 11.79 -5.49
CA PRO A 6 -55.49 10.83 -4.86
C PRO A 6 -55.08 9.75 -5.87
N ARG A 7 -53.77 9.61 -6.09
CA ARG A 7 -53.21 8.54 -6.93
C ARG A 7 -53.36 7.21 -6.19
N ASN A 8 -54.12 6.30 -6.78
CA ASN A 8 -54.29 4.93 -6.30
C ASN A 8 -52.93 4.23 -6.27
N ALA A 9 -52.63 3.57 -5.14
CA ALA A 9 -51.42 2.79 -4.92
C ALA A 9 -51.39 1.54 -5.83
N SER A 10 -51.03 1.73 -7.09
CA SER A 10 -50.64 0.65 -7.98
C SER A 10 -49.14 0.44 -7.89
N THR A 11 -48.74 -0.80 -7.68
CA THR A 11 -47.40 -1.36 -7.37
C THR A 11 -46.32 -1.15 -8.44
N VAL A 12 -46.10 0.08 -8.87
CA VAL A 12 -44.82 0.46 -9.49
C VAL A 12 -44.04 1.17 -8.40
N PHE A 13 -43.22 0.40 -7.69
CA PHE A 13 -42.26 0.97 -6.76
C PHE A 13 -41.35 1.90 -7.57
N ASP A 14 -41.39 3.21 -7.30
CA ASP A 14 -40.42 4.16 -7.83
C ASP A 14 -39.05 3.79 -7.25
N ILE A 15 -38.33 2.98 -8.02
CA ILE A 15 -36.99 2.48 -7.68
C ILE A 15 -36.06 3.67 -7.38
N ASP A 16 -36.29 4.81 -8.03
CA ASP A 16 -35.51 6.04 -7.86
C ASP A 16 -35.69 6.69 -6.47
N GLU A 17 -36.91 6.67 -5.90
CA GLU A 17 -37.13 7.17 -4.53
C GLU A 17 -36.54 6.23 -3.47
N LEU A 18 -36.61 4.92 -3.71
CA LEU A 18 -36.03 3.90 -2.82
C LEU A 18 -34.49 3.93 -2.84
N ILE A 19 -33.87 4.23 -3.99
CA ILE A 19 -32.42 4.42 -4.11
C ILE A 19 -31.99 5.73 -3.44
N ALA A 20 -32.75 6.81 -3.59
CA ALA A 20 -32.44 8.10 -2.96
C ALA A 20 -32.46 8.03 -1.43
N ASN A 21 -33.37 7.22 -0.86
CA ASN A 21 -33.54 7.04 0.58
C ASN A 21 -32.73 5.88 1.18
N SER A 22 -31.96 5.14 0.35
CA SER A 22 -31.07 4.07 0.80
C SER A 22 -29.62 4.55 0.86
N PRO A 23 -29.05 4.81 2.05
CA PRO A 23 -27.68 5.30 2.19
C PRO A 23 -26.63 4.34 1.63
N SER A 24 -26.91 3.03 1.63
CA SER A 24 -25.98 1.98 1.19
C SER A 24 -25.96 1.75 -0.32
N LEU A 25 -26.95 2.23 -1.07
CA LEU A 25 -27.02 2.07 -2.53
C LEU A 25 -26.50 3.30 -3.31
N ARG A 26 -26.47 4.48 -2.67
CA ARG A 26 -25.93 5.71 -3.28
C ARG A 26 -24.45 5.60 -3.63
N ASP A 27 -23.70 4.77 -2.91
CA ASP A 27 -22.27 4.56 -3.15
C ASP A 27 -21.95 3.75 -4.41
N ALA A 28 -22.92 3.00 -4.96
CA ALA A 28 -22.70 2.14 -6.12
C ALA A 28 -22.60 2.93 -7.45
N HIS A 29 -23.38 4.01 -7.61
CA HIS A 29 -23.34 4.86 -8.80
C HIS A 29 -22.18 5.87 -8.78
N GLY A 30 -21.69 6.27 -7.60
CA GLY A 30 -20.49 7.10 -7.45
C GLY A 30 -19.17 6.34 -7.68
N SER A 31 -19.21 5.01 -7.77
CA SER A 31 -18.01 4.19 -7.97
C SER A 31 -17.47 4.28 -9.40
N ARG A 32 -18.34 4.38 -10.41
CA ARG A 32 -17.93 4.41 -11.83
C ARG A 32 -17.15 5.67 -12.21
N ASN A 33 -17.44 6.83 -11.62
CA ASN A 33 -16.74 8.09 -11.90
C ASN A 33 -15.44 8.27 -11.10
N LYS A 34 -15.22 7.46 -10.05
CA LYS A 34 -13.99 7.52 -9.26
C LYS A 34 -12.80 6.87 -9.95
N TYR A 35 -13.02 5.97 -10.91
CA TYR A 35 -11.92 5.36 -11.67
C TYR A 35 -11.12 6.41 -12.45
N ASP A 36 -11.77 7.44 -13.00
CA ASP A 36 -11.09 8.57 -13.67
C ASP A 36 -10.39 9.53 -12.70
N GLU A 37 -10.83 9.62 -11.45
CA GLU A 37 -10.18 10.46 -10.43
C GLU A 37 -8.82 9.89 -9.99
N TYR A 38 -8.68 8.56 -10.02
CA TYR A 38 -7.42 7.84 -9.78
C TYR A 38 -6.63 7.53 -11.07
N ALA A 39 -7.28 7.52 -12.25
CA ALA A 39 -6.63 7.27 -13.52
C ALA A 39 -6.13 8.56 -14.18
N PHE A 40 -4.90 8.96 -13.82
CA PHE A 40 -3.93 9.67 -14.66
C PHE A 40 -4.46 10.67 -15.73
N GLY A 41 -5.26 11.66 -15.34
CA GLY A 41 -5.48 12.84 -16.18
C GLY A 41 -4.25 13.76 -16.16
N ASN A 42 -3.33 13.60 -17.13
CA ASN A 42 -2.24 14.47 -17.66
C ASN A 42 -1.49 15.52 -16.80
N SER A 43 -1.78 15.65 -15.51
CA SER A 43 -1.11 16.50 -14.56
C SER A 43 -0.39 15.59 -13.58
N VAL A 44 0.91 15.82 -13.40
CA VAL A 44 1.67 15.20 -12.33
C VAL A 44 1.11 15.77 -11.02
N LYS A 45 0.09 15.12 -10.45
CA LYS A 45 -0.47 15.52 -9.16
C LYS A 45 0.65 15.58 -8.13
N ASP A 46 0.67 16.62 -7.30
CA ASP A 46 1.61 16.72 -6.19
C ASP A 46 1.49 15.44 -5.35
N PRO A 47 2.60 14.76 -4.98
CA PRO A 47 2.56 13.55 -4.16
C PRO A 47 1.71 13.71 -2.89
N ARG A 48 1.58 14.92 -2.34
CA ARG A 48 0.66 15.19 -1.22
C ARG A 48 -0.82 15.07 -1.59
N GLU A 49 -1.22 15.53 -2.77
CA GLU A 49 -2.61 15.42 -3.25
C GLU A 49 -2.97 13.99 -3.61
N ALA A 50 -2.04 13.27 -4.25
CA ALA A 50 -2.20 11.84 -4.51
C ALA A 50 -2.36 11.04 -3.19
N ALA A 51 -1.57 11.37 -2.17
CA ALA A 51 -1.69 10.74 -0.85
C ALA A 51 -3.01 11.08 -0.14
N LYS A 52 -3.54 12.31 -0.29
CA LYS A 52 -4.86 12.69 0.25
C LYS A 52 -6.01 11.94 -0.43
N ALA A 53 -5.89 11.64 -1.72
CA ALA A 53 -6.90 10.87 -2.45
C ALA A 53 -6.94 9.39 -2.02
N ILE A 54 -5.81 8.84 -1.56
CA ILE A 54 -5.72 7.44 -1.11
C ILE A 54 -6.28 7.34 0.32
N ASN A 55 -7.57 7.01 0.43
CA ASN A 55 -8.27 6.79 1.70
C ASN A 55 -7.95 5.41 2.32
N VAL A 56 -6.68 5.00 2.35
CA VAL A 56 -6.23 3.72 2.91
C VAL A 56 -5.57 3.97 4.26
N TYR A 57 -6.20 3.47 5.33
CA TYR A 57 -5.71 3.65 6.69
C TYR A 57 -5.21 2.32 7.29
N GLY A 58 -4.43 2.43 8.37
CA GLY A 58 -3.97 1.28 9.15
C GLY A 58 -2.80 0.52 8.51
N PRO A 59 -2.52 -0.72 8.96
CA PRO A 59 -1.37 -1.50 8.52
C PRO A 59 -1.33 -1.85 7.02
N SER A 60 -2.47 -1.77 6.34
CA SER A 60 -2.60 -1.98 4.89
C SER A 60 -2.02 -0.81 4.08
N SER A 61 -2.09 0.42 4.60
CA SER A 61 -1.58 1.62 3.90
C SER A 61 -0.11 1.49 3.48
N GLY A 62 0.74 0.93 4.35
CA GLY A 62 2.16 0.69 4.08
C GLY A 62 2.48 -0.61 3.32
N ARG A 63 1.46 -1.35 2.85
CA ARG A 63 1.60 -2.64 2.14
C ARG A 63 0.84 -2.67 0.81
N THR A 64 0.23 -1.56 0.42
CA THR A 64 -0.51 -1.42 -0.83
C THR A 64 0.38 -0.75 -1.88
N VAL A 65 0.28 -1.21 -3.12
CA VAL A 65 0.97 -0.63 -4.28
C VAL A 65 -0.04 -0.51 -5.42
N ASP A 66 0.01 0.61 -6.14
CA ASP A 66 -0.84 0.84 -7.32
C ASP A 66 -0.39 0.00 -8.52
N VAL A 67 -1.34 -0.52 -9.28
CA VAL A 67 -1.09 -1.34 -10.47
C VAL A 67 -1.08 -0.44 -11.70
N LYS A 68 0.13 -0.12 -12.18
CA LYS A 68 0.32 0.73 -13.36
C LYS A 68 0.40 -0.11 -14.63
N PHE A 69 -0.15 0.43 -15.73
CA PHE A 69 -0.06 -0.15 -17.08
C PHE A 69 -0.57 -1.60 -17.18
N GLN A 70 -1.57 -1.96 -16.37
CA GLN A 70 -2.11 -3.34 -16.27
C GLN A 70 -1.04 -4.39 -15.92
N ASN A 71 0.14 -3.97 -15.44
CA ASN A 71 1.24 -4.87 -15.12
C ASN A 71 1.18 -5.29 -13.65
N VAL A 72 0.35 -6.29 -13.38
CA VAL A 72 0.17 -6.87 -12.05
C VAL A 72 1.48 -7.51 -11.55
N GLY A 73 2.26 -8.13 -12.44
CA GLY A 73 3.52 -8.77 -12.08
C GLY A 73 4.54 -7.80 -11.48
N MET A 74 4.65 -6.59 -12.04
CA MET A 74 5.47 -5.52 -11.47
C MET A 74 4.93 -5.04 -10.12
N ALA A 75 3.61 -4.84 -9.99
CA ALA A 75 3.01 -4.40 -8.75
C ALA A 75 3.28 -5.40 -7.61
N LEU A 76 3.18 -6.70 -7.87
CA LEU A 76 3.50 -7.76 -6.91
C LEU A 76 4.97 -7.72 -6.46
N ARG A 77 5.91 -7.51 -7.39
CA ARG A 77 7.33 -7.29 -7.04
C ARG A 77 7.52 -6.04 -6.20
N GLY A 78 6.77 -4.98 -6.50
CA GLY A 78 6.72 -3.75 -5.70
C GLY A 78 6.30 -4.02 -4.26
N VAL A 79 5.18 -4.73 -4.05
CA VAL A 79 4.72 -5.14 -2.71
C VAL A 79 5.78 -5.97 -2.00
N GLN A 80 6.41 -6.93 -2.69
CA GLN A 80 7.46 -7.76 -2.11
C GLN A 80 8.68 -6.93 -1.66
N SER A 81 9.07 -5.92 -2.45
CA SER A 81 10.14 -5.00 -2.10
C SER A 81 9.79 -4.20 -0.84
N VAL A 82 8.59 -3.63 -0.77
CA VAL A 82 8.10 -2.87 0.39
C VAL A 82 8.11 -3.73 1.66
N LEU A 83 7.64 -4.97 1.57
CA LEU A 83 7.67 -5.91 2.70
C LEU A 83 9.09 -6.27 3.15
N LYS A 84 10.04 -6.38 2.21
CA LYS A 84 11.45 -6.68 2.48
C LYS A 84 12.16 -5.49 3.12
N GLN A 85 11.95 -4.28 2.61
CA GLN A 85 12.53 -3.05 3.14
C GLN A 85 12.11 -2.80 4.60
N ASN A 86 10.84 -3.10 4.93
CA ASN A 86 10.30 -2.96 6.29
C ASN A 86 10.58 -4.18 7.20
N ASP A 87 11.31 -5.19 6.73
CA ASP A 87 11.64 -6.43 7.47
C ASP A 87 10.42 -7.17 8.07
N VAL A 88 9.25 -7.04 7.44
CA VAL A 88 7.96 -7.50 8.01
C VAL A 88 7.97 -9.01 8.28
N ARG A 89 8.54 -9.79 7.37
CA ARG A 89 8.58 -11.26 7.46
C ARG A 89 9.45 -11.75 8.64
N SER A 90 10.59 -11.10 8.87
CA SER A 90 11.51 -11.41 9.98
C SER A 90 10.86 -11.04 11.31
N GLN A 91 10.25 -9.86 11.39
CA GLN A 91 9.51 -9.43 12.59
C GLN A 91 8.37 -10.39 12.90
N TRP A 92 7.57 -10.77 11.89
CA TRP A 92 6.52 -11.76 12.05
C TRP A 92 7.06 -13.08 12.59
N HIS A 93 8.16 -13.59 12.03
CA HIS A 93 8.79 -14.83 12.52
C HIS A 93 9.24 -14.72 13.97
N ASN A 94 9.84 -13.59 14.36
CA ASN A 94 10.27 -13.33 15.73
C ASN A 94 9.10 -13.19 16.71
N GLN A 95 7.96 -12.67 16.25
CA GLN A 95 6.75 -12.50 17.06
C GLN A 95 5.95 -13.80 17.24
N LYS A 96 6.16 -14.82 16.39
CA LYS A 96 5.45 -16.11 16.50
C LYS A 96 5.57 -16.78 17.86
N ARG A 97 6.69 -16.57 18.56
CA ARG A 97 7.00 -17.23 19.84
C ARG A 97 7.68 -16.24 20.76
N TYR A 98 7.48 -16.42 22.06
CA TYR A 98 8.20 -15.64 23.05
C TYR A 98 9.71 -15.89 22.99
N ILE A 99 10.48 -14.81 22.96
CA ILE A 99 11.94 -14.84 23.05
C ILE A 99 12.33 -14.12 24.34
N ARG A 100 13.10 -14.79 25.20
CA ARG A 100 13.64 -14.19 26.43
C ARG A 100 14.41 -12.89 26.08
N PRO A 101 14.22 -11.78 26.81
CA PRO A 101 14.85 -10.50 26.51
C PRO A 101 16.38 -10.56 26.37
N ALA A 102 17.04 -11.33 27.23
CA ALA A 102 18.48 -11.54 27.17
C ALA A 102 18.94 -12.21 25.86
N LYS A 103 18.18 -13.20 25.38
CA LYS A 103 18.43 -13.88 24.10
C LYS A 103 18.20 -12.93 22.94
N PHE A 104 17.12 -12.15 22.97
CA PHE A 104 16.81 -11.17 21.93
C PHE A 104 17.88 -10.09 21.80
N ARG A 105 18.41 -9.58 22.93
CA ARG A 105 19.53 -8.62 22.96
C ARG A 105 20.80 -9.19 22.33
N LYS A 106 21.16 -10.44 22.66
CA LYS A 106 22.32 -11.12 22.06
C LYS A 106 22.14 -11.32 20.55
N MET A 107 20.95 -11.72 20.12
CA MET A 107 20.61 -11.88 18.71
C MET A 107 20.74 -10.56 17.94
N LYS A 108 20.20 -9.46 18.47
CA LYS A 108 20.35 -8.11 17.88
C LYS A 108 21.82 -7.71 17.77
N LYS A 109 22.62 -7.89 18.83
CA LYS A 109 24.05 -7.57 18.81
C LYS A 109 24.82 -8.38 17.75
N SER A 110 24.53 -9.68 17.64
CA SER A 110 25.15 -10.54 16.61
C SER A 110 24.74 -10.12 15.19
N LEU A 111 23.48 -9.77 14.96
CA LEU A 111 23.00 -9.27 13.66
C LEU A 111 23.66 -7.94 13.29
N TRP A 112 23.75 -7.01 14.26
CA TRP A 112 24.43 -5.74 14.08
C TRP A 112 25.89 -5.96 13.70
N TRP A 113 26.61 -6.81 14.44
CA TRP A 113 28.02 -7.12 14.15
C TRP A 113 28.19 -7.72 12.75
N ARG A 114 27.35 -8.68 12.35
CA ARG A 114 27.41 -9.26 11.00
C ARG A 114 27.20 -8.22 9.90
N LYS A 115 26.29 -7.28 10.09
CA LYS A 115 26.07 -6.18 9.12
C LYS A 115 27.29 -5.26 9.02
N HIS A 116 27.85 -4.85 10.15
CA HIS A 116 29.03 -3.99 10.17
C HIS A 116 30.28 -4.68 9.59
N PHE A 117 30.49 -5.94 9.95
CA PHE A 117 31.58 -6.74 9.40
C PHE A 117 31.46 -6.90 7.88
N ALA A 118 30.26 -7.24 7.38
CA ALA A 118 30.03 -7.39 5.94
C ALA A 118 30.24 -6.07 5.18
N SER A 119 29.82 -4.93 5.75
CA SER A 119 30.06 -3.60 5.18
C SER A 119 31.56 -3.32 5.09
N GLY A 120 32.28 -3.40 6.21
CA GLY A 120 33.71 -3.12 6.23
C GLY A 120 34.52 -4.08 5.36
N PHE A 121 34.11 -5.35 5.27
CA PHE A 121 34.72 -6.31 4.35
C PHE A 121 34.47 -5.95 2.89
N SER A 122 33.26 -5.49 2.54
CA SER A 122 32.94 -5.05 1.18
C SER A 122 33.76 -3.81 0.80
N ASP A 123 33.93 -2.88 1.73
CA ASP A 123 34.76 -1.68 1.53
C ASP A 123 36.24 -2.05 1.34
N LEU A 124 36.75 -3.00 2.13
CA LEU A 124 38.10 -3.52 1.97
C LEU A 124 38.29 -4.19 0.60
N MET A 125 37.33 -5.01 0.17
CA MET A 125 37.39 -5.64 -1.15
C MET A 125 37.36 -4.59 -2.26
N ALA A 126 36.54 -3.54 -2.12
CA ALA A 126 36.53 -2.44 -3.07
C ALA A 126 37.91 -1.76 -3.16
N GLN A 127 38.55 -1.48 -2.03
CA GLN A 127 39.91 -0.92 -2.01
C GLN A 127 40.93 -1.85 -2.69
N ILE A 128 40.89 -3.15 -2.41
CA ILE A 128 41.78 -4.13 -3.04
C ILE A 128 41.55 -4.19 -4.55
N THR A 129 40.29 -4.21 -5.02
CA THR A 129 40.00 -4.19 -6.45
C THR A 129 40.48 -2.92 -7.13
N ASP A 130 40.42 -1.79 -6.43
CA ASP A 130 40.85 -0.49 -6.92
C ASP A 130 42.38 -0.34 -6.89
N ALA A 131 43.06 -0.97 -5.91
CA ALA A 131 44.51 -1.10 -5.85
C ALA A 131 45.02 -1.96 -7.02
N LYS A 132 44.41 -3.14 -7.23
CA LYS A 132 44.67 -4.01 -8.38
C LYS A 132 44.46 -3.27 -9.71
N ARG A 133 43.41 -2.46 -9.84
CA ARG A 133 43.14 -1.65 -11.04
C ARG A 133 44.23 -0.61 -11.30
N ARG A 134 44.83 -0.05 -10.24
CA ARG A 134 45.96 0.90 -10.35
C ARG A 134 47.31 0.22 -10.54
N GLY A 135 47.39 -1.10 -10.36
CA GLY A 135 48.62 -1.87 -10.52
C GLY A 135 49.53 -1.88 -9.28
N TYR A 136 48.96 -1.62 -8.10
CA TYR A 136 49.65 -1.86 -6.82
C TYR A 136 49.69 -3.34 -6.47
#